data_AF-A0A1Q7PPJ6-F1
#
_entry.id   AF-A0A1Q7PPJ6-F1
#
_cell.length_a   1.000
_cell.length_b   1.000
_cell.length_c   1.000
_cell.angle_alpha   90.00
_cell.angle_beta   90.00
_cell.angle_gamma   90.00
#
_symmetry.space_group_name_H-M   'P 1'
#
loop_
_entity.id
_entity.type
_entity.pdbx_description
1 polymer ?
#
loop_
_entity_poly.entity_id
_entity_poly.type
_entity_poly.pdbx_seq_one_letter_code
_entity_poly.pdbx_strand_id
1 'polypeptide(L)'
;MEFLGLLGKTLLLRPYVFFFLAIALATSVWLMGSKRTAIFFLLTWATAFLCEFSSTRTGIPFGWYFYTGSTRGQELYLSNVPFMDSLSFSFLLFTSYCLALVFLLPARGPGLSWELRDNPAIRRSGLVLALTTLLFMLLDVVIDPVALRGDRWFLGKIYYYPQPGVHFGVPMANYLGWAVVGLVAFGAFQRIDRRLPDAVTAPTITRPLLMGCALYYSVLAFNLAVTFW
;
A
#
# COMPACT_ATOMS: atom_id res chain seq x y z
N MET A 1 -4.86 -27.39 -8.48
CA MET A 1 -6.08 -27.30 -7.63
C MET A 1 -5.77 -26.74 -6.25
N GLU A 2 -4.64 -27.11 -5.62
CA GLU A 2 -4.21 -26.60 -4.31
C GLU A 2 -3.98 -25.07 -4.29
N PHE A 3 -3.33 -24.50 -5.30
CA PHE A 3 -3.11 -23.05 -5.41
C PHE A 3 -4.42 -22.23 -5.41
N LEU A 4 -5.39 -22.61 -6.24
CA LEU A 4 -6.70 -21.93 -6.30
C LEU A 4 -7.48 -22.12 -4.99
N GLY A 5 -7.36 -23.28 -4.34
CA GLY A 5 -7.94 -23.54 -3.03
C GLY A 5 -7.36 -22.64 -1.94
N LEU A 6 -6.03 -22.48 -1.90
CA LEU A 6 -5.36 -21.59 -0.94
C LEU A 6 -5.67 -20.12 -1.20
N LEU A 7 -5.76 -19.69 -2.46
CA LEU A 7 -6.20 -18.34 -2.81
C LEU A 7 -7.64 -18.08 -2.32
N GLY A 8 -8.55 -19.04 -2.53
CA GLY A 8 -9.93 -18.97 -2.03
C GLY A 8 -10.00 -18.88 -0.50
N LYS A 9 -9.20 -19.67 0.22
CA LYS A 9 -9.12 -19.58 1.69
C LYS A 9 -8.50 -18.26 2.16
N THR A 10 -7.52 -17.71 1.44
CA THR A 10 -6.93 -16.39 1.74
C THR A 10 -7.99 -15.29 1.64
N LEU A 11 -8.85 -15.35 0.61
CA LEU A 11 -9.98 -14.43 0.45
C LEU A 11 -10.94 -14.48 1.64
N LEU A 12 -11.25 -15.69 2.11
CA LEU A 12 -12.15 -15.90 3.26
C LEU A 12 -11.53 -15.47 4.59
N LEU A 13 -10.23 -15.65 4.77
CA LEU A 13 -9.51 -15.26 5.99
C LEU A 13 -9.26 -13.76 6.08
N ARG A 14 -9.11 -13.09 4.94
CA ARG A 14 -8.71 -11.67 4.86
C ARG A 14 -9.66 -10.85 3.99
N PRO A 15 -10.99 -10.90 4.20
CA PRO A 15 -11.95 -10.25 3.31
C PRO A 15 -11.73 -8.74 3.21
N TYR A 16 -11.26 -8.11 4.30
CA TYR A 16 -10.95 -6.68 4.35
C TYR A 16 -9.81 -6.28 3.40
N VAL A 17 -8.75 -7.10 3.28
CA VAL A 17 -7.61 -6.83 2.37
C VAL A 17 -8.10 -6.79 0.92
N PHE A 18 -8.89 -7.78 0.52
CA PHE A 18 -9.39 -7.88 -0.85
C PHE A 18 -10.49 -6.85 -1.16
N PHE A 19 -11.28 -6.46 -0.16
CA PHE A 19 -12.22 -5.36 -0.29
C PHE A 19 -11.50 -4.03 -0.57
N PHE A 20 -10.48 -3.69 0.22
CA PHE A 20 -9.67 -2.49 -0.02
C PHE A 20 -8.94 -2.56 -1.35
N LEU A 21 -8.39 -3.72 -1.71
CA LEU A 21 -7.74 -3.93 -3.00
C LEU A 21 -8.70 -3.73 -4.18
N ALA A 22 -9.92 -4.26 -4.10
CA ALA A 22 -10.91 -4.13 -5.18
C ALA A 22 -11.29 -2.67 -5.40
N ILE A 23 -11.54 -1.91 -4.33
CA ILE A 23 -11.83 -0.47 -4.41
C ILE A 23 -10.62 0.28 -4.96
N ALA A 24 -9.41 -0.03 -4.49
CA ALA A 24 -8.19 0.60 -4.98
C ALA A 24 -7.97 0.35 -6.48
N LEU A 25 -8.16 -0.89 -6.95
CA LEU A 25 -8.05 -1.24 -8.36
C LEU A 25 -9.09 -0.51 -9.20
N ALA A 26 -10.37 -0.52 -8.80
CA ALA A 26 -11.42 0.18 -9.52
C ALA A 26 -11.15 1.70 -9.58
N THR A 27 -10.75 2.29 -8.46
CA THR A 27 -10.41 3.71 -8.36
C THR A 27 -9.17 4.06 -9.17
N SER A 28 -8.16 3.18 -9.17
CA SER A 28 -6.92 3.34 -9.94
C SER A 28 -7.18 3.26 -11.44
N VAL A 29 -7.99 2.30 -11.89
CA VAL A 29 -8.39 2.19 -13.30
C VAL A 29 -9.14 3.44 -13.72
N TRP A 30 -10.03 3.96 -12.86
CA TRP A 30 -10.73 5.22 -13.12
C TRP A 30 -9.78 6.43 -13.16
N LEU A 31 -8.79 6.48 -12.27
CA LEU A 31 -7.86 7.60 -12.14
C LEU A 31 -6.85 7.68 -13.29
N MET A 32 -6.22 6.56 -13.65
CA MET A 32 -5.04 6.53 -14.53
C MET A 32 -5.13 5.51 -15.67
N GLY A 33 -6.24 4.78 -15.77
CA GLY A 33 -6.45 3.74 -16.79
C GLY A 33 -5.81 2.40 -16.41
N SER A 34 -6.22 1.35 -17.14
CA SER A 34 -5.82 -0.04 -16.87
C SER A 34 -4.32 -0.27 -17.00
N LYS A 35 -3.67 0.28 -18.04
CA LYS A 35 -2.23 0.09 -18.28
C LYS A 35 -1.37 0.65 -17.14
N ARG A 36 -1.62 1.89 -16.71
CA ARG A 36 -0.89 2.51 -15.60
C ARG A 36 -1.18 1.79 -14.28
N THR A 37 -2.43 1.40 -14.06
CA THR A 37 -2.83 0.60 -12.89
C THR A 37 -2.06 -0.71 -12.83
N ALA A 38 -2.03 -1.49 -13.91
CA ALA A 38 -1.32 -2.76 -13.95
C ALA A 38 0.17 -2.61 -13.65
N ILE A 39 0.82 -1.61 -14.26
CA ILE A 39 2.24 -1.32 -14.01
C ILE A 39 2.47 -0.91 -12.55
N PHE A 40 1.65 0.00 -12.01
CA PHE A 40 1.77 0.48 -10.63
C PHE A 40 1.64 -0.66 -9.61
N PHE A 41 0.57 -1.45 -9.73
CA PHE A 41 0.28 -2.52 -8.77
C PHE A 41 1.30 -3.66 -8.88
N LEU A 42 1.73 -4.01 -10.09
CA LEU A 42 2.74 -5.05 -10.29
C LEU A 42 4.11 -4.63 -9.75
N LEU A 43 4.55 -3.40 -10.03
CA LEU A 43 5.82 -2.88 -9.51
C LEU A 43 5.82 -2.81 -7.99
N THR A 44 4.73 -2.31 -7.40
CA THR A 44 4.63 -2.16 -5.95
C THR A 44 4.62 -3.52 -5.27
N TRP A 45 3.79 -4.45 -5.75
CA TRP A 45 3.74 -5.82 -5.24
C TRP A 45 5.09 -6.52 -5.37
N ALA A 46 5.74 -6.45 -6.53
CA ALA A 46 7.04 -7.10 -6.75
C ALA A 46 8.14 -6.50 -5.86
N THR A 47 8.16 -5.17 -5.71
CA THR A 47 9.13 -4.49 -4.84
C THR A 47 8.91 -4.89 -3.37
N ALA A 48 7.67 -4.86 -2.91
CA ALA A 48 7.31 -5.28 -1.55
C ALA A 48 7.71 -6.73 -1.31
N PHE A 49 7.31 -7.65 -2.20
CA PHE A 49 7.65 -9.07 -2.09
C PHE A 49 9.18 -9.30 -2.02
N LEU A 50 9.97 -8.62 -2.85
CA LEU A 50 11.43 -8.75 -2.81
C LEU A 50 12.03 -8.21 -1.50
N CYS A 51 11.49 -7.11 -0.98
CA CYS A 51 11.94 -6.53 0.30
C CYS A 51 11.57 -7.41 1.50
N GLU A 52 10.37 -7.98 1.48
CA GLU A 52 9.88 -8.97 2.45
C GLU A 52 10.75 -10.24 2.42
N PHE A 53 10.97 -10.78 1.22
CA PHE A 53 11.80 -11.96 0.99
C PHE A 53 13.24 -11.74 1.44
N SER A 54 13.78 -10.54 1.21
CA SER A 54 15.10 -10.13 1.63
C SER A 54 15.19 -9.97 3.16
N SER A 55 14.23 -9.29 3.78
CA SER A 55 14.27 -8.99 5.22
C SER A 55 14.17 -10.24 6.07
N THR A 56 13.36 -11.21 5.66
CA THR A 56 13.26 -12.51 6.34
C THR A 56 14.54 -13.38 6.23
N ARG A 57 15.55 -12.94 5.48
CA ARG A 57 16.83 -13.66 5.27
C ARG A 57 18.08 -12.86 5.61
N THR A 58 18.02 -11.54 5.47
CA THR A 58 19.16 -10.63 5.61
C THR A 58 18.88 -9.49 6.58
N GLY A 59 17.62 -9.31 6.98
CA GLY A 59 17.17 -8.18 7.80
C GLY A 59 17.04 -6.85 7.05
N ILE A 60 17.18 -6.82 5.72
CA ILE A 60 17.07 -5.58 4.92
C ILE A 60 15.88 -5.66 3.96
N PRO A 61 15.01 -4.61 3.86
CA PRO A 61 15.15 -3.31 4.53
C PRO A 61 14.41 -3.17 5.87
N PHE A 62 13.52 -4.09 6.25
CA PHE A 62 12.61 -3.91 7.40
C PHE A 62 13.21 -4.24 8.77
N GLY A 63 14.47 -4.68 8.82
CA GLY A 63 15.02 -5.36 9.99
C GLY A 63 14.77 -6.86 9.94
N TRP A 64 15.34 -7.58 10.89
CA TRP A 64 15.10 -9.02 11.04
C TRP A 64 13.72 -9.26 11.63
N TYR A 65 12.86 -9.92 10.87
CA TYR A 65 11.59 -10.45 11.35
C TYR A 65 11.27 -11.78 10.69
N PHE A 66 10.37 -12.54 11.32
CA PHE A 66 10.02 -13.87 10.88
C PHE A 66 8.52 -14.07 10.91
N TYR A 67 7.98 -14.59 9.81
CA TYR A 67 6.61 -15.10 9.77
C TYR A 67 6.49 -16.35 10.63
N THR A 68 5.47 -16.41 11.50
CA THR A 68 5.20 -17.55 12.37
C THR A 68 4.80 -18.80 11.58
N GLY A 69 4.25 -18.60 10.38
CA GLY A 69 3.70 -19.67 9.55
C GLY A 69 2.42 -20.28 10.11
N SER A 70 1.76 -19.62 11.06
CA SER A 70 0.54 -20.09 11.73
C SER A 70 -0.62 -20.35 10.78
N THR A 71 -0.64 -19.69 9.62
CA THR A 71 -1.67 -19.83 8.58
C THR A 71 -1.20 -20.61 7.35
N ARG A 72 -0.04 -21.31 7.41
CA ARG A 72 0.40 -22.20 6.33
C ARG A 72 -0.63 -23.31 6.08
N GLY A 73 -0.99 -23.51 4.81
CA GLY A 73 -2.06 -24.44 4.39
C GLY A 73 -3.48 -23.85 4.45
N GLN A 74 -3.62 -22.62 4.97
CA GLN A 74 -4.87 -21.85 4.95
C GLN A 74 -4.75 -20.56 4.13
N GLU A 75 -3.56 -19.99 4.01
CA GLU A 75 -3.29 -18.85 3.13
C GLU A 75 -2.28 -19.20 2.03
N LEU A 76 -2.30 -18.42 0.96
CA LEU A 76 -1.31 -18.51 -0.11
C LEU A 76 0.00 -17.89 0.38
N TYR A 77 1.08 -18.65 0.28
CA TYR A 77 2.44 -18.20 0.56
C TYR A 77 3.28 -18.25 -0.71
N LEU A 78 4.15 -17.26 -0.89
CA LEU A 78 5.23 -17.30 -1.85
C LEU A 78 6.54 -17.47 -1.07
N SER A 79 7.11 -18.67 -1.16
CA SER A 79 8.20 -19.12 -0.28
C SER A 79 7.78 -19.07 1.21
N ASN A 80 8.26 -18.09 1.97
CA ASN A 80 7.93 -17.89 3.39
C ASN A 80 7.11 -16.63 3.65
N VAL A 81 6.77 -15.87 2.61
CA VAL A 81 6.04 -14.60 2.72
C VAL A 81 4.56 -14.84 2.36
N PRO A 82 3.60 -14.45 3.21
CA PRO A 82 2.18 -14.48 2.88
C PRO A 82 1.89 -13.60 1.66
N PHE A 83 1.13 -14.13 0.68
CA PHE A 83 0.83 -13.39 -0.55
C PHE A 83 0.00 -12.12 -0.30
N MET A 84 -0.92 -12.18 0.68
CA MET A 84 -1.77 -11.04 1.07
C MET A 84 -0.96 -9.83 1.56
N ASP A 85 0.22 -10.08 2.12
CA ASP A 85 0.99 -9.06 2.82
C ASP A 85 1.60 -8.10 1.80
N SER A 86 2.42 -8.66 0.90
CA SER A 86 3.01 -7.90 -0.21
C SER A 86 1.96 -7.29 -1.15
N LEU A 87 0.75 -7.86 -1.22
CA LEU A 87 -0.37 -7.31 -1.99
C LEU A 87 -0.93 -6.04 -1.37
N SER A 88 -0.88 -5.93 -0.04
CA SER A 88 -1.42 -4.78 0.69
C SER A 88 -0.63 -3.50 0.42
N PHE A 89 0.68 -3.62 0.25
CA PHE A 89 1.56 -2.51 -0.13
C PHE A 89 1.05 -1.76 -1.37
N SER A 90 0.48 -2.48 -2.36
CA SER A 90 0.00 -1.88 -3.60
C SER A 90 -1.16 -0.90 -3.40
N PHE A 91 -2.19 -1.27 -2.64
CA PHE A 91 -3.31 -0.35 -2.41
C PHE A 91 -2.98 0.73 -1.38
N LEU A 92 -2.11 0.44 -0.40
CA LEU A 92 -1.64 1.43 0.57
C LEU A 92 -0.80 2.52 -0.11
N LEU A 93 0.10 2.14 -1.02
CA LEU A 93 0.89 3.11 -1.79
C LEU A 93 0.01 3.91 -2.75
N PHE A 94 -0.96 3.26 -3.40
CA PHE A 94 -1.92 3.93 -4.28
C PHE A 94 -2.73 5.00 -3.56
N THR A 95 -3.29 4.68 -2.39
CA THR A 95 -4.10 5.63 -1.62
C THR A 95 -3.28 6.77 -1.04
N SER A 96 -2.04 6.49 -0.62
CA SER A 96 -1.06 7.50 -0.22
C SER A 96 -0.72 8.45 -1.36
N TYR A 97 -0.59 7.91 -2.57
CA TYR A 97 -0.36 8.70 -3.79
C TYR A 97 -1.56 9.60 -4.12
N CYS A 98 -2.79 9.10 -4.03
CA CYS A 98 -4.00 9.91 -4.20
C CYS A 98 -4.05 11.07 -3.21
N LEU A 99 -3.74 10.81 -1.93
CA LEU A 99 -3.71 11.83 -0.88
C LEU A 99 -2.61 12.87 -1.15
N ALA A 100 -1.41 12.44 -1.56
CA ALA A 100 -0.34 13.35 -1.95
C ALA A 100 -0.73 14.25 -3.13
N LEU A 101 -1.45 13.72 -4.13
CA LEU A 101 -1.93 14.52 -5.26
C LEU A 101 -2.96 15.57 -4.84
N VAL A 102 -3.88 15.26 -3.92
CA VAL A 102 -4.86 16.24 -3.43
C VAL A 102 -4.18 17.45 -2.78
N PHE A 103 -3.07 17.24 -2.06
CA PHE A 103 -2.30 18.34 -1.46
C PHE A 103 -1.49 19.16 -2.46
N LEU A 104 -1.07 18.56 -3.58
CA LEU A 104 -0.09 19.17 -4.49
C LEU A 104 -0.69 19.66 -5.80
N LEU A 105 -1.86 19.16 -6.20
CA LEU A 105 -2.55 19.64 -7.40
C LEU A 105 -3.24 20.98 -7.13
N PRO A 106 -3.13 21.95 -8.05
CA PRO A 106 -3.82 23.22 -7.91
C PRO A 106 -5.33 23.01 -8.07
N ALA A 107 -6.10 23.37 -7.04
CA ALA A 107 -7.55 23.42 -7.12
C ALA A 107 -7.98 24.61 -8.00
N ARG A 108 -8.85 24.35 -8.98
CA ARG A 108 -9.46 25.40 -9.81
C ARG A 108 -10.97 25.39 -9.61
N GLY A 109 -11.57 26.57 -9.43
CA GLY A 109 -13.02 26.73 -9.31
C GLY A 109 -13.45 27.44 -8.01
N PRO A 110 -14.65 28.05 -8.00
CA PRO A 110 -15.16 28.78 -6.83
C PRO A 110 -15.79 27.85 -5.77
N GLY A 111 -15.56 28.15 -4.49
CA GLY A 111 -16.25 27.53 -3.35
C GLY A 111 -15.98 26.03 -3.20
N LEU A 112 -17.03 25.23 -2.95
CA LEU A 112 -16.94 23.76 -2.85
C LEU A 112 -16.70 23.04 -4.20
N SER A 113 -16.60 23.77 -5.31
CA SER A 113 -16.52 23.24 -6.68
C SER A 113 -15.09 22.95 -7.14
N TRP A 114 -14.19 22.52 -6.24
CA TRP A 114 -12.78 22.36 -6.57
C TRP A 114 -12.56 21.26 -7.62
N GLU A 115 -12.16 21.69 -8.81
CA GLU A 115 -11.70 20.80 -9.87
C GLU A 115 -10.19 20.58 -9.75
N LEU A 116 -9.81 19.32 -9.53
CA LEU A 116 -8.44 18.84 -9.64
C LEU A 116 -8.30 18.21 -11.02
N ARG A 117 -7.37 18.73 -11.81
CA ARG A 117 -7.06 18.21 -13.14
C ARG A 117 -5.71 17.51 -13.12
N ASP A 118 -5.58 16.45 -13.91
CA ASP A 118 -4.31 15.75 -14.04
C ASP A 118 -3.23 16.72 -14.55
N ASN A 119 -2.08 16.70 -13.88
CA ASN A 119 -0.93 17.49 -14.27
C ASN A 119 0.30 16.58 -14.27
N PRO A 120 0.77 16.14 -15.45
CA PRO A 120 1.91 15.23 -15.56
C PRO A 120 3.19 15.77 -14.93
N ALA A 121 3.41 17.09 -14.91
CA ALA A 121 4.57 17.70 -14.26
C ALA A 121 4.56 17.50 -12.75
N ILE A 122 3.39 17.66 -12.11
CA ILE A 122 3.20 17.44 -10.68
C ILE A 122 3.26 15.94 -10.38
N ARG A 123 2.49 15.11 -11.12
CA ARG A 123 2.45 13.65 -10.96
C ARG A 123 3.83 13.00 -10.95
N ARG A 124 4.75 13.50 -11.78
CA ARG A 124 6.10 12.97 -11.98
C ARG A 124 7.19 13.74 -11.22
N SER A 125 6.77 14.64 -10.31
CA SER A 125 7.67 15.46 -9.51
C SER A 125 8.26 14.68 -8.33
N GLY A 126 9.45 15.13 -7.89
CA GLY A 126 10.07 14.62 -6.66
C GLY A 126 9.27 14.94 -5.39
N LEU A 127 8.46 15.99 -5.41
CA LEU A 127 7.62 16.37 -4.26
C LEU A 127 6.46 15.38 -4.06
N VAL A 128 5.77 14.98 -5.14
CA VAL A 128 4.75 13.92 -5.08
C VAL A 128 5.39 12.60 -4.65
N LEU A 129 6.61 12.29 -5.12
CA LEU A 129 7.34 11.10 -4.67
C LEU A 129 7.60 11.13 -3.16
N ALA A 130 8.21 12.20 -2.65
CA ALA A 130 8.53 12.34 -1.24
C ALA A 130 7.27 12.28 -0.35
N LEU A 131 6.21 13.01 -0.72
CA LEU A 131 4.98 13.05 0.06
C LEU A 131 4.23 11.70 0.02
N THR A 132 4.17 11.04 -1.15
CA THR A 132 3.58 9.71 -1.28
C THR A 132 4.30 8.71 -0.38
N THR A 133 5.63 8.69 -0.43
CA THR A 133 6.46 7.81 0.41
C THR A 133 6.26 8.10 1.89
N LEU A 134 6.22 9.37 2.29
CA LEU A 134 6.01 9.76 3.68
C LEU A 134 4.65 9.27 4.19
N LEU A 135 3.57 9.55 3.47
CA LEU A 135 2.22 9.12 3.83
C LEU A 135 2.09 7.59 3.87
N PHE A 136 2.75 6.92 2.93
CA PHE A 136 2.80 5.46 2.86
C PHE A 136 3.48 4.85 4.09
N MET A 137 4.62 5.39 4.50
CA MET A 137 5.30 4.97 5.73
C MET A 137 4.48 5.32 6.98
N LEU A 138 3.79 6.47 7.00
CA LEU A 138 2.95 6.86 8.14
C LEU A 138 1.72 5.96 8.32
N LEU A 139 1.17 5.38 7.24
CA LEU A 139 0.16 4.32 7.38
C LEU A 139 0.73 3.13 8.16
N ASP A 140 1.94 2.70 7.83
CA ASP A 140 2.60 1.58 8.49
C ASP A 140 2.91 1.83 9.97
N VAL A 141 3.22 3.08 10.34
CA VAL A 141 3.35 3.49 11.74
C VAL A 141 2.10 3.16 12.55
N VAL A 142 0.91 3.12 11.93
CA VAL A 142 -0.33 2.71 12.58
C VAL A 142 -0.64 1.23 12.37
N ILE A 143 -0.44 0.71 11.16
CA ILE A 143 -0.82 -0.67 10.79
C ILE A 143 0.08 -1.70 11.48
N ASP A 144 1.41 -1.53 11.44
CA ASP A 144 2.35 -2.56 11.93
C ASP A 144 2.19 -2.83 13.43
N PRO A 145 2.04 -1.83 14.32
CA PRO A 145 1.75 -2.08 15.72
C PRO A 145 0.46 -2.88 15.97
N VAL A 146 -0.58 -2.63 15.17
CA VAL A 146 -1.87 -3.33 15.27
C VAL A 146 -1.72 -4.77 14.80
N ALA A 147 -1.01 -4.99 13.68
CA ALA A 147 -0.75 -6.31 13.11
C ALA A 147 0.19 -7.17 13.97
N LEU A 148 1.26 -6.59 14.51
CA LEU A 148 2.22 -7.29 15.39
C LEU A 148 1.55 -7.81 16.66
N ARG A 149 0.57 -7.06 17.17
CA ARG A 149 -0.27 -7.42 18.32
C ARG A 149 -1.57 -8.10 17.91
N GLY A 150 -1.59 -8.68 16.71
CA GLY A 150 -2.75 -9.32 16.13
C GLY A 150 -3.34 -10.44 16.98
N ASP A 151 -2.56 -11.06 17.88
CA ASP A 151 -3.03 -12.04 18.87
C ASP A 151 -4.04 -11.48 19.89
N ARG A 152 -4.08 -10.15 20.07
CA ARG A 152 -5.10 -9.50 20.91
C ARG A 152 -6.43 -9.32 20.21
N TRP A 153 -6.47 -9.49 18.89
CA TRP A 153 -7.62 -9.22 18.04
C TRP A 153 -7.93 -10.42 17.14
N PHE A 154 -8.91 -10.27 16.25
CA PHE A 154 -9.23 -11.30 15.25
C PHE A 154 -8.15 -11.49 14.16
N LEU A 155 -7.12 -10.63 14.11
CA LEU A 155 -6.08 -10.66 13.07
C LEU A 155 -5.14 -11.87 13.22
N GLY A 156 -4.86 -12.27 14.47
CA GLY A 156 -3.92 -13.32 14.83
C GLY A 156 -2.45 -12.90 14.70
N LYS A 157 -1.54 -13.61 15.37
CA LYS A 157 -0.09 -13.34 15.31
C LYS A 157 0.56 -14.01 14.10
N ILE A 158 0.84 -13.21 13.09
CA ILE A 158 1.35 -13.65 11.78
C ILE A 158 2.87 -13.54 11.63
N TYR A 159 3.51 -12.61 12.34
CA TYR A 159 4.96 -12.45 12.38
C TYR A 159 5.45 -11.96 13.74
N TYR A 160 6.76 -11.94 13.94
CA TYR A 160 7.40 -11.37 15.11
C TYR A 160 8.80 -10.82 14.78
N TYR A 161 9.23 -9.84 15.57
CA TYR A 161 10.61 -9.36 15.58
C TYR A 161 11.37 -10.08 16.72
N PRO A 162 12.56 -10.68 16.47
CA PRO A 162 13.37 -11.32 17.52
C PRO A 162 13.80 -10.33 18.60
N GLN A 163 14.10 -9.10 18.20
CA GLN A 163 14.37 -7.98 19.09
C GLN A 163 13.24 -6.98 18.97
N PRO A 164 12.45 -6.75 20.03
CA PRO A 164 11.35 -5.80 19.99
C PRO A 164 11.88 -4.38 19.78
N GLY A 165 11.24 -3.66 18.87
CA GLY A 165 11.55 -2.25 18.63
C GLY A 165 10.84 -1.29 19.58
N VAL A 166 11.26 -0.02 19.51
CA VAL A 166 10.84 1.03 20.45
C VAL A 166 9.37 1.45 20.30
N HIS A 167 8.77 1.30 19.11
CA HIS A 167 7.40 1.73 18.86
C HIS A 167 6.46 0.53 18.92
N PHE A 168 5.86 0.30 20.08
CA PHE A 168 4.94 -0.82 20.35
C PHE A 168 5.49 -2.23 20.06
N GLY A 169 6.81 -2.39 19.90
CA GLY A 169 7.48 -3.63 19.52
C GLY A 169 8.01 -3.64 18.08
N VAL A 170 7.67 -2.64 17.27
CA VAL A 170 8.11 -2.48 15.88
C VAL A 170 9.46 -1.73 15.82
N PRO A 171 10.50 -2.27 15.16
CA PRO A 171 11.78 -1.60 14.95
C PRO A 171 11.67 -0.41 14.00
N MET A 172 12.49 0.62 14.22
CA MET A 172 12.58 1.77 13.30
C MET A 172 13.05 1.36 11.90
N ALA A 173 13.80 0.26 11.79
CA ALA A 173 14.20 -0.33 10.52
C ALA A 173 12.99 -0.66 9.64
N ASN A 174 11.87 -1.10 10.22
CA ASN A 174 10.66 -1.39 9.47
C ASN A 174 10.13 -0.11 8.76
N TYR A 175 9.94 0.98 9.50
CA TYR A 175 9.46 2.24 8.93
C TYR A 175 10.41 2.81 7.87
N LEU A 176 11.72 2.70 8.08
CA LEU A 176 12.71 3.04 7.05
C LEU A 176 12.58 2.14 5.82
N GLY A 177 12.33 0.85 6.01
CA GLY A 177 12.06 -0.08 4.93
C GLY A 177 10.81 0.26 4.13
N TRP A 178 9.73 0.67 4.78
CA TRP A 178 8.53 1.18 4.10
C TRP A 178 8.82 2.42 3.26
N ALA A 179 9.66 3.34 3.77
CA ALA A 179 10.12 4.48 3.00
C ALA A 179 10.96 4.04 1.77
N VAL A 180 11.86 3.06 1.92
CA VAL A 180 12.63 2.48 0.81
C VAL A 180 11.72 1.86 -0.24
N VAL A 181 10.74 1.04 0.17
CA VAL A 181 9.77 0.43 -0.76
C VAL A 181 8.98 1.50 -1.49
N GLY A 182 8.47 2.51 -0.78
CA GLY A 182 7.76 3.63 -1.39
C GLY A 182 8.60 4.37 -2.43
N LEU A 183 9.86 4.70 -2.11
CA LEU A 183 10.77 5.39 -3.04
C LEU A 183 11.08 4.55 -4.28
N VAL A 184 11.37 3.26 -4.10
CA VAL A 184 11.75 2.36 -5.18
C VAL A 184 10.54 2.07 -6.08
N ALA A 185 9.43 1.61 -5.50
CA ALA A 185 8.24 1.24 -6.26
C ALA A 185 7.64 2.44 -6.99
N PHE A 186 7.39 3.54 -6.27
CA PHE A 186 6.76 4.72 -6.86
C PHE A 186 7.73 5.47 -7.78
N GLY A 187 9.02 5.55 -7.43
CA GLY A 187 10.04 6.13 -8.29
C GLY A 187 10.28 5.34 -9.58
N ALA A 188 10.17 4.00 -9.54
CA ALA A 188 10.18 3.16 -10.74
C ALA A 188 8.93 3.41 -11.59
N PHE A 189 7.75 3.45 -10.96
CA PHE A 189 6.51 3.78 -11.64
C PHE A 189 6.57 5.14 -12.34
N GLN A 190 7.02 6.21 -11.67
CA GLN A 190 7.17 7.54 -12.29
C GLN A 190 8.12 7.52 -13.50
N ARG A 191 9.21 6.74 -13.44
CA ARG A 191 10.14 6.59 -14.59
C ARG A 191 9.48 5.90 -15.79
N ILE A 192 8.64 4.89 -15.56
CA ILE A 192 7.90 4.23 -16.62
C ILE A 192 6.77 5.12 -17.12
N ASP A 193 6.05 5.81 -16.23
CA ASP A 193 4.95 6.71 -16.56
C ASP A 193 5.37 7.86 -17.49
N ARG A 194 6.62 8.33 -17.39
CA ARG A 194 7.23 9.30 -18.32
C ARG A 194 7.26 8.83 -19.78
N ARG A 195 7.23 7.51 -20.01
CA ARG A 195 7.24 6.90 -21.34
C ARG A 195 5.84 6.55 -21.85
N LEU A 196 4.81 6.77 -21.04
CA LEU A 196 3.42 6.51 -21.42
C LEU A 196 2.77 7.80 -21.95
N PRO A 197 1.92 7.70 -22.99
CA PRO A 197 1.27 8.87 -23.57
C PRO A 197 0.33 9.52 -22.56
N ASP A 198 0.43 10.83 -22.41
CA ASP A 198 -0.52 11.62 -21.64
C ASP A 198 -1.77 11.91 -22.46
N ALA A 199 -2.89 12.16 -21.78
CA ALA A 199 -4.11 12.58 -22.46
C ALA A 199 -3.88 13.95 -23.12
N VAL A 200 -4.38 14.12 -24.34
CA VAL A 200 -4.30 15.40 -25.09
C VAL A 200 -4.95 16.54 -24.28
N THR A 201 -6.04 16.23 -23.59
CA THR A 201 -6.71 17.14 -22.66
C THR A 201 -6.65 16.55 -21.26
N ALA A 202 -6.16 17.33 -20.29
CA ALA A 202 -6.10 16.92 -18.90
C ALA A 202 -7.51 16.65 -18.34
N PRO A 203 -7.84 15.39 -17.99
CA PRO A 203 -9.15 15.06 -17.43
C PRO A 203 -9.27 15.61 -16.00
N THR A 204 -10.51 15.87 -15.57
CA THR A 204 -10.81 16.11 -14.16
C THR A 204 -10.71 14.78 -13.40
N ILE A 205 -9.90 14.78 -12.35
CA ILE A 205 -9.59 13.59 -11.54
C ILE A 205 -10.04 13.75 -10.08
N THR A 206 -10.80 14.81 -9.75
CA THR A 206 -11.29 15.06 -8.38
C THR A 206 -11.95 13.84 -7.75
N ARG A 207 -12.95 13.25 -8.41
CA ARG A 207 -13.73 12.14 -7.83
C ARG A 207 -12.89 10.89 -7.55
N PRO A 208 -12.10 10.34 -8.51
CA PRO A 208 -11.24 9.21 -8.21
C PRO A 208 -10.18 9.53 -7.14
N LEU A 209 -9.65 10.76 -7.10
CA LEU A 209 -8.73 11.16 -6.03
C LEU A 209 -9.39 11.16 -4.65
N LEU A 210 -10.60 11.72 -4.54
CA LEU A 210 -11.35 11.72 -3.28
C LEU A 210 -11.72 10.31 -2.83
N MET A 211 -12.04 9.40 -3.76
CA MET A 211 -12.22 7.97 -3.43
C MET A 211 -10.92 7.35 -2.92
N GLY A 212 -9.77 7.66 -3.52
CA GLY A 212 -8.47 7.22 -3.03
C GLY A 212 -8.15 7.76 -1.62
N CYS A 213 -8.50 9.02 -1.34
CA CYS A 213 -8.35 9.63 -0.02
C CYS A 213 -9.30 9.01 1.01
N ALA A 214 -10.57 8.78 0.63
CA ALA A 214 -11.53 8.09 1.47
C ALA A 214 -11.04 6.69 1.82
N LEU A 215 -10.43 5.98 0.86
CA LEU A 215 -9.84 4.67 1.09
C LEU A 215 -8.63 4.74 2.04
N TYR A 216 -7.74 5.73 1.91
CA TYR A 216 -6.64 5.97 2.86
C TYR A 216 -7.17 6.08 4.31
N TYR A 217 -8.14 6.97 4.52
CA TYR A 217 -8.72 7.17 5.85
C TYR A 217 -9.57 6.00 6.32
N SER A 218 -10.19 5.24 5.42
CA SER A 218 -10.93 4.01 5.76
C SER A 218 -9.99 2.93 6.29
N VAL A 219 -8.81 2.76 5.68
CA VAL A 219 -7.78 1.84 6.19
C VAL A 219 -7.31 2.27 7.58
N LEU A 220 -7.07 3.57 7.76
CA LEU A 220 -6.66 4.11 9.07
C LEU A 220 -7.74 3.88 10.13
N ALA A 221 -8.99 4.25 9.83
CA ALA A 221 -10.13 4.08 10.71
C ALA A 221 -10.37 2.60 11.05
N PHE A 222 -10.21 1.70 10.07
CA PHE A 222 -10.29 0.26 10.30
C PHE A 222 -9.24 -0.21 11.31
N ASN A 223 -7.97 0.16 11.13
CA ASN A 223 -6.90 -0.26 12.05
C ASN A 223 -7.09 0.31 13.46
N LEU A 224 -7.55 1.55 13.58
CA LEU A 224 -7.89 2.14 14.87
C LEU A 224 -9.09 1.43 15.51
N ALA A 225 -10.14 1.13 14.75
CA ALA A 225 -11.32 0.43 15.24
C ALA A 225 -11.00 -0.98 15.76
N VAL A 226 -10.07 -1.70 15.11
CA VAL A 226 -9.61 -3.02 15.57
C VAL A 226 -9.07 -2.97 17.01
N THR A 227 -8.48 -1.85 17.43
CA THR A 227 -7.92 -1.71 18.80
C THR A 227 -8.96 -1.57 19.91
N PHE A 228 -10.24 -1.35 19.56
CA PHE A 228 -11.35 -1.24 20.51
C PHE A 228 -12.16 -2.54 20.66
N TRP A 229 -11.72 -3.62 19.98
CA TRP A 229 -12.35 -4.93 20.06
C TRP A 229 -11.90 -5.71 21.31
#